data_AF-A0A4U1BP05-F1
#
_entry.id   AF-A0A4U1BP05-F1
#
_cell.length_a   1.000
_cell.length_b   1.000
_cell.length_c   1.000
_cell.angle_alpha   90.00
_cell.angle_beta   90.00
_cell.angle_gamma   90.00
#
_symmetry.space_group_name_H-M   'P 1'
#
loop_
_entity.id
_entity.type
_entity.pdbx_description
1 polymer ?
#
loop_
_entity_poly.entity_id
_entity_poly.type
_entity_poly.pdbx_seq_one_letter_code
_entity_poly.pdbx_strand_id
1 'polypeptide(L)' 'MMWPFRIIRLKGQSMEPDLADGDFVVTSRLFWRLKPGDNIVFSHECYPIMVKRVVEVASNGDVWVRGNHPAKLVG' A
#
# COMPACT_ATOMS: atom_id res chain seq x y z
N MET A 1 15.54 -11.92 -17.70
CA MET A 1 14.07 -12.12 -17.73
C MET A 1 13.47 -11.53 -16.46
N MET A 2 13.06 -10.25 -16.48
CA MET A 2 12.42 -9.62 -15.31
C MET A 2 10.95 -10.05 -15.28
N TRP A 3 10.59 -10.88 -14.30
CA TRP A 3 9.20 -11.25 -14.08
C TRP A 3 8.40 -9.98 -13.71
N PRO A 4 7.21 -9.73 -14.30
CA PRO A 4 6.46 -8.48 -14.11
C PRO A 4 5.75 -8.38 -12.75
N PHE A 5 6.05 -9.31 -11.84
CA PHE A 5 5.45 -9.41 -10.53
C PHE A 5 6.51 -9.55 -9.43
N ARG A 6 6.24 -8.99 -8.25
CA ARG A 6 7.04 -9.23 -7.03
C ARG A 6 6.14 -9.65 -5.89
N ILE A 7 6.63 -10.58 -5.07
CA ILE A 7 5.96 -11.01 -3.85
C ILE A 7 6.64 -10.33 -2.66
N ILE A 8 5.85 -9.71 -1.78
CA ILE A 8 6.34 -9.03 -0.58
C ILE A 8 5.57 -9.55 0.62
N ARG A 9 6.29 -9.91 1.69
CA ARG A 9 5.69 -10.24 2.98
C ARG A 9 5.39 -8.93 3.73
N LEU A 10 4.16 -8.76 4.19
CA LEU A 10 3.77 -7.62 5.00
C LEU A 10 4.36 -7.72 6.40
N LYS A 11 4.76 -6.56 6.92
CA LYS A 11 5.22 -6.38 8.29
C LYS A 11 4.46 -5.21 8.94
N GLY A 12 3.92 -5.45 10.12
CA GLY A 12 3.14 -4.49 10.89
C GLY A 12 1.65 -4.51 10.57
N GLN A 13 0.88 -3.79 11.39
CA GLN A 13 -0.59 -3.89 11.45
C GLN A 13 -1.31 -2.77 10.68
N SER A 14 -0.55 -1.92 9.97
CA SER A 14 -1.09 -0.69 9.39
C SER A 14 -2.19 -0.93 8.34
N MET A 15 -2.25 -2.12 7.75
CA MET A 15 -3.23 -2.47 6.72
C MET A 15 -4.33 -3.40 7.24
N GLU A 16 -4.31 -3.75 8.53
CA GLU A 16 -5.38 -4.52 9.16
C GLU A 16 -6.70 -3.73 9.14
N PRO A 17 -7.86 -4.42 9.07
CA PRO A 17 -8.02 -5.88 9.02
C PRO A 17 -7.85 -6.48 7.62
N ASP A 18 -7.76 -5.66 6.57
CA ASP A 18 -7.80 -6.12 5.17
C ASP A 18 -6.54 -6.90 4.76
N LEU A 19 -5.39 -6.53 5.32
CA LEU A 19 -4.12 -7.24 5.13
C LEU A 19 -3.39 -7.32 6.48
N ALA A 20 -3.15 -8.53 6.96
CA ALA A 20 -2.57 -8.79 8.27
C ALA A 20 -1.04 -8.86 8.22
N ASP A 21 -0.41 -8.73 9.39
CA ASP A 21 1.02 -9.03 9.52
C ASP A 21 1.31 -10.47 9.08
N GLY A 22 2.34 -10.64 8.27
CA GLY A 22 2.75 -11.95 7.75
C GLY A 22 2.08 -12.40 6.46
N ASP A 23 1.03 -11.70 6.00
CA ASP A 23 0.43 -11.92 4.68
C ASP A 23 1.44 -11.61 3.55
N PHE A 24 1.16 -12.15 2.37
CA PHE A 24 1.95 -11.90 1.17
C PHE A 24 1.12 -11.17 0.12
N VAL A 25 1.69 -10.10 -0.46
CA VAL A 25 1.08 -9.36 -1.57
C VAL A 25 1.84 -9.61 -2.86
N VAL A 26 1.11 -9.83 -3.94
CA VAL A 26 1.65 -9.85 -5.31
C VAL A 26 1.49 -8.47 -5.91
N THR A 27 2.59 -7.89 -6.35
CA THR A 27 2.64 -6.53 -6.89
C THR A 27 3.00 -6.57 -8.37
N SER A 28 2.47 -5.66 -9.17
CA SER A 28 2.85 -5.50 -10.58
C SER A 28 2.94 -4.04 -10.95
N ARG A 29 3.83 -3.71 -11.90
CA ARG A 29 3.88 -2.39 -12.55
C ARG A 29 2.97 -2.28 -13.78
N LEU A 30 2.27 -3.36 -14.14
CA LEU A 30 1.35 -3.39 -15.29
C LEU A 30 0.06 -2.58 -15.05
N PHE A 31 -0.23 -2.19 -13.81
CA PHE A 31 -1.37 -1.35 -13.45
C PHE A 31 -0.86 0.06 -13.12
N TRP A 32 -0.79 0.92 -14.13
CA TRP A 32 -0.12 2.22 -14.11
C TRP A 32 -1.08 3.38 -13.80
N ARG A 33 -2.39 3.14 -13.85
CA ARG A 33 -3.40 4.14 -13.48
C ARG A 33 -3.95 3.83 -12.10
N LEU A 34 -3.58 4.67 -11.13
CA LEU A 34 -4.06 4.61 -9.75
C LEU A 34 -5.45 5.24 -9.63
N LYS A 35 -6.27 4.68 -8.74
CA LYS A 35 -7.56 5.25 -8.33
C LYS A 35 -7.76 5.10 -6.82
N PRO A 36 -8.64 5.92 -6.21
CA PRO A 36 -9.07 5.71 -4.83
C PRO A 36 -9.52 4.27 -4.58
N GLY A 37 -9.06 3.69 -3.47
CA GLY A 37 -9.32 2.31 -3.05
C GLY A 37 -8.24 1.29 -3.44
N ASP A 38 -7.35 1.62 -4.37
CA ASP A 38 -6.25 0.71 -4.74
C ASP A 38 -5.26 0.53 -3.59
N ASN A 39 -4.79 -0.70 -3.37
CA ASN A 39 -3.64 -0.96 -2.50
C ASN A 39 -2.37 -0.84 -3.35
N ILE A 40 -1.49 0.09 -2.99
CA ILE A 40 -0.25 0.33 -3.70
C ILE A 40 0.96 -0.05 -2.86
N VAL A 41 2.04 -0.38 -3.55
CA VAL A 41 3.34 -0.61 -2.95
C VAL A 41 4.29 0.44 -3.47
N PHE A 42 4.89 1.22 -2.56
CA PHE A 42 5.79 2.29 -2.91
C PHE A 42 7.05 2.28 -2.03
N SER A 43 8.15 2.77 -2.58
CA SER A 43 9.38 3.03 -1.85
C SER A 43 9.38 4.49 -1.40
N HIS A 44 9.82 4.73 -0.17
CA HIS A 44 10.03 6.06 0.38
C HIS A 44 11.49 6.17 0.81
N GLU A 45 12.11 7.35 0.68
CA GLU A 45 13.54 7.52 0.96
C GLU A 45 13.92 7.13 2.40
N CYS A 46 13.07 7.52 3.37
CA CYS A 46 13.31 7.27 4.79
C CYS A 46 12.75 5.95 5.34
N TYR A 47 11.98 5.19 4.56
CA TYR A 47 11.27 4.01 5.09
C TYR A 47 11.45 2.79 4.19
N PRO A 48 11.38 1.57 4.76
CA PRO A 48 11.23 0.36 3.96
C PRO A 48 10.03 0.45 3.02
N ILE A 49 9.99 -0.43 2.01
CA ILE A 49 8.85 -0.52 1.10
C ILE A 49 7.54 -0.62 1.89
N MET A 50 6.59 0.25 1.55
CA MET A 50 5.31 0.37 2.25
C MET A 50 4.16 -0.11 1.39
N VAL A 51 3.14 -0.65 2.05
CA VAL A 51 1.83 -0.95 1.46
C VAL A 51 0.79 -0.07 2.11
N LYS A 52 0.05 0.69 1.30
CA LYS A 52 -1.01 1.62 1.75
C LYS A 52 -2.16 1.62 0.76
N ARG A 53 -3.34 2.07 1.21
CA ARG A 53 -4.50 2.29 0.36
C ARG A 53 -4.53 3.72 -0.15
N VAL A 54 -4.77 3.90 -1.45
CA VAL A 54 -4.98 5.21 -2.08
C VAL A 54 -6.32 5.77 -1.61
N VAL A 55 -6.28 7.01 -1.12
CA VAL A 55 -7.47 7.77 -0.71
C VAL A 55 -7.87 8.74 -1.81
N GLU A 56 -6.89 9.42 -2.38
CA GLU A 56 -7.10 10.43 -3.41
C GLU A 56 -5.90 10.49 -4.36
N VAL A 57 -6.19 10.76 -5.63
CA VAL A 57 -5.18 11.10 -6.64
C VAL A 57 -5.50 12.51 -7.09
N ALA A 58 -4.66 13.46 -6.73
CA ALA A 58 -4.83 14.86 -7.08
C ALA A 58 -4.54 15.10 -8.57
N SER A 59 -5.07 16.19 -9.12
CA SER A 59 -4.91 16.53 -10.55
C SER A 59 -3.46 16.85 -10.94
N ASN A 60 -2.61 17.18 -9.97
CA ASN A 60 -1.17 17.39 -10.16
C ASN A 60 -0.35 16.09 -10.10
N GLY A 61 -0.98 14.93 -9.86
CA GLY A 61 -0.32 13.63 -9.76
C GLY A 61 0.06 13.22 -8.34
N ASP A 62 -0.16 14.06 -7.33
CA ASP A 62 0.06 13.68 -5.93
C ASP A 62 -0.93 12.58 -5.51
N VAL A 63 -0.43 11.61 -4.73
CA VAL A 63 -1.21 10.47 -4.27
C VAL A 63 -1.29 10.48 -2.75
N TRP A 64 -2.50 10.67 -2.23
CA TRP A 64 -2.77 10.60 -0.80
C TRP A 64 -3.05 9.15 -0.42
N VAL A 65 -2.35 8.64 0.59
CA VAL A 65 -2.47 7.25 1.03
C VAL A 65 -2.71 7.15 2.53
N ARG A 66 -3.41 6.10 2.97
CA ARG A 66 -3.67 5.81 4.38
C ARG A 66 -3.48 4.32 4.68
N GLY A 67 -3.17 4.00 5.93
CA GLY A 67 -3.36 2.66 6.46
C GLY A 67 -4.85 2.39 6.76
N ASN A 68 -5.25 1.12 6.77
CA ASN A 68 -6.61 0.73 7.15
C ASN A 68 -6.77 0.46 8.65
N HIS A 69 -5.67 0.47 9.41
CA HIS A 69 -5.72 0.20 10.84
C HIS A 69 -6.67 1.20 11.52
N PRO A 70 -7.76 0.74 12.17
CA PRO A 70 -8.58 1.62 12.97
C PRO A 70 -7.70 2.15 14.09
N ALA A 71 -7.41 3.44 14.07
CA ALA A 71 -6.81 4.08 15.23
C ALA A 71 -7.68 3.71 16.43
N LYS A 72 -7.11 2.98 17.40
CA LYS A 72 -7.80 2.71 18.66
C LYS A 72 -8.30 4.06 19.18
N LEU A 73 -9.61 4.24 19.20
CA LEU A 73 -10.25 5.29 19.99
C LEU A 73 -10.04 4.89 21.44
N VAL A 74 -8.90 5.29 22.01
CA VAL A 74 -8.70 5.27 23.46
C VAL A 74 -9.37 6.52 24.01
N GLY A 75 -10.47 6.31 24.73
CA GLY A 75 -11.07 7.31 25.62
C GLY A 75 -10.37 7.37 26.96
#